data_AF-A0AA50K321-F1
#
_entry.id   AF-A0AA50K321-F1
#
_cell.length_a   1.000
_cell.length_b   1.000
_cell.length_c   1.000
_cell.angle_alpha   90.00
_cell.angle_beta   90.00
_cell.angle_gamma   90.00
#
_symmetry.space_group_name_H-M   'P 1'
#
loop_
_entity.id
_entity.type
_entity.pdbx_description
1 polymer ?
#
loop_
_entity_poly.entity_id
_entity_poly.type
_entity_poly.pdbx_seq_one_letter_code
_entity_poly.pdbx_strand_id
1 'polypeptide(L)' 'YKQLADSNCVYVNKIMHEVDELTHINPDVVSDPTLPRTKDHMCPKCNHREAVFFQGQTRRAEEEMRLYYVCTSCKHRWT' A
#
# COMPACT_ATOMS: atom_id res chain seq x y z
N TYR A 1 4.34 22.01 34.26
CA TYR A 1 5.45 21.51 33.44
C TYR A 1 5.39 22.22 32.08
N LYS A 2 6.52 22.68 31.52
CA LYS A 2 6.60 23.38 30.21
C LYS A 2 7.76 22.79 29.42
N GLN A 3 7.62 22.67 28.11
CA GLN A 3 8.67 22.19 27.19
C GLN A 3 8.70 23.04 25.92
N LEU A 4 9.86 23.12 25.27
CA LEU A 4 9.99 23.75 23.95
C LEU A 4 9.32 22.86 22.89
N ALA A 5 8.71 23.48 21.88
CA ALA A 5 8.14 22.76 20.76
C ALA A 5 9.21 22.46 19.70
N ASP A 6 9.17 21.25 19.14
CA ASP A 6 10.06 20.85 18.04
C ASP A 6 9.65 21.47 16.70
N SER A 7 8.40 21.92 16.58
CA SER A 7 7.83 22.53 15.36
C SER A 7 6.89 23.69 15.69
N ASN A 8 6.86 24.68 14.81
CA ASN A 8 5.96 25.83 14.89
C ASN A 8 4.54 25.54 14.35
N CYS A 9 4.33 24.37 13.72
CA CYS A 9 3.04 24.01 13.18
C CYS A 9 2.11 23.50 14.29
N VAL A 10 1.12 24.32 14.64
CA VAL A 10 0.12 24.00 15.69
C VAL A 10 -1.08 23.23 15.13
N TYR A 11 -1.44 23.48 13.87
CA TYR A 11 -2.57 22.84 13.21
C TYR A 11 -2.33 22.66 11.72
N VAL A 12 -2.75 21.52 11.18
CA VAL A 12 -2.78 21.25 9.74
C VAL A 12 -4.11 20.58 9.37
N ASN A 13 -4.74 21.07 8.31
CA ASN A 13 -5.90 20.40 7.69
C ASN A 13 -5.53 19.99 6.27
N LYS A 14 -5.39 18.68 6.03
CA LYS A 14 -5.14 18.15 4.69
C LYS A 14 -6.46 17.90 3.99
N ILE A 15 -6.91 18.89 3.21
CA ILE A 15 -8.19 18.87 2.48
C ILE A 15 -8.23 17.73 1.46
N MET A 16 -7.12 17.52 0.74
CA MET A 16 -6.91 16.34 -0.09
C MET A 16 -5.96 15.40 0.63
N HIS A 17 -6.51 14.32 1.16
CA HIS A 17 -5.69 13.24 1.70
C HIS A 17 -5.22 12.39 0.52
N GLU A 18 -3.99 12.58 0.09
CA GLU A 18 -3.21 11.53 -0.56
C GLU A 18 -2.73 10.62 0.58
N VAL A 19 -3.63 9.73 1.01
CA VAL A 19 -3.20 8.63 1.87
C VAL A 19 -2.27 7.79 1.00
N ASP A 20 -1.09 7.44 1.50
CA ASP A 20 -0.30 6.40 0.85
C ASP A 20 -1.07 5.08 1.01
N GLU A 21 -1.88 4.74 0.01
CA GLU A 21 -2.76 3.57 0.01
C GLU A 21 -1.94 2.27 0.24
N LEU A 22 -0.65 2.27 -0.15
CA LEU A 22 0.27 1.16 0.11
C LEU A 22 0.53 0.93 1.60
N THR A 23 0.43 1.96 2.44
CA THR A 23 0.62 1.82 3.90
C THR A 23 -0.52 1.07 4.58
N HIS A 24 -1.71 1.09 3.98
CA HIS A 24 -2.89 0.39 4.50
C HIS A 24 -2.94 -1.09 4.11
N ILE A 25 -2.09 -1.50 3.17
CA ILE A 25 -2.07 -2.89 2.70
C ILE A 25 -1.36 -3.77 3.72
N ASN A 26 -2.13 -4.70 4.29
CA ASN A 26 -1.60 -5.76 5.13
C ASN A 26 -0.72 -6.69 4.26
N PRO A 27 0.57 -6.88 4.58
CA PRO A 27 1.44 -7.75 3.81
C PRO A 27 1.11 -9.25 3.94
N ASP A 28 0.30 -9.66 4.91
CA ASP A 28 -0.09 -11.05 5.15
C ASP A 28 -1.20 -11.54 4.20
N VAL A 29 -1.71 -10.67 3.32
CA VAL A 29 -2.61 -11.05 2.21
C VAL A 29 -2.01 -12.09 1.27
N VAL A 30 -0.68 -12.24 1.28
CA VAL A 30 0.04 -13.30 0.56
C VAL A 30 -0.43 -14.70 0.99
N SER A 31 -0.86 -14.86 2.25
CA SER A 31 -1.29 -16.15 2.80
C SER A 31 -2.75 -16.48 2.44
N ASP A 32 -3.51 -15.53 1.90
CA ASP A 32 -4.91 -15.75 1.53
C ASP A 32 -4.98 -16.57 0.23
N PRO A 33 -5.53 -17.80 0.27
CA PRO A 33 -5.64 -18.64 -0.91
C PRO A 33 -6.72 -18.19 -1.89
N THR A 34 -7.60 -17.26 -1.49
CA THR A 34 -8.70 -16.75 -2.32
C THR A 34 -8.28 -15.61 -3.22
N LEU A 35 -7.14 -14.96 -2.93
CA LEU A 35 -6.63 -13.87 -3.74
C LEU A 35 -5.86 -14.38 -4.97
N PRO A 36 -6.06 -13.75 -6.14
CA PRO A 36 -5.40 -14.16 -7.36
C PRO A 36 -3.90 -13.84 -7.33
N ARG A 37 -3.11 -14.68 -8.01
CA ARG A 37 -1.66 -14.56 -8.12
C ARG A 37 -1.25 -14.42 -9.58
N THR A 38 -0.23 -13.62 -9.83
CA THR A 38 0.39 -13.44 -11.16
C THR A 38 1.89 -13.71 -11.09
N LYS A 39 2.47 -14.15 -12.21
CA LYS A 39 3.92 -14.28 -12.42
C LYS A 39 4.48 -13.28 -13.44
N ASP A 40 3.62 -12.41 -13.96
CA ASP A 40 3.93 -11.50 -15.07
C ASP A 40 4.64 -10.24 -14.59
N HIS A 41 4.46 -9.87 -13.32
CA HIS A 41 5.02 -8.67 -12.72
C HIS A 41 6.15 -9.00 -11.75
N MET A 42 7.36 -8.58 -12.09
CA MET A 42 8.54 -8.76 -11.25
C MET A 42 8.56 -7.76 -10.09
N CYS A 43 8.84 -8.25 -8.89
CA CYS A 43 8.95 -7.39 -7.72
C CYS A 43 10.14 -6.41 -7.86
N PRO A 44 9.93 -5.09 -7.76
CA PRO A 44 11.01 -4.10 -7.93
C PRO A 44 12.06 -4.13 -6.81
N LYS A 45 11.79 -4.81 -5.68
CA LYS A 45 12.71 -4.90 -4.54
C LYS A 45 13.59 -6.15 -4.56
N CYS A 46 13.03 -7.32 -4.87
CA CYS A 46 13.75 -8.61 -4.80
C CYS A 46 13.77 -9.39 -6.12
N ASN A 47 13.18 -8.85 -7.19
CA ASN A 47 13.11 -9.48 -8.51
C ASN A 47 12.36 -10.82 -8.57
N HIS A 48 11.65 -11.18 -7.50
CA HIS A 48 10.78 -12.36 -7.47
C HIS A 48 9.58 -12.16 -8.41
N ARG A 49 9.17 -13.21 -9.11
CA ARG A 49 8.13 -13.13 -10.16
C ARG A 49 6.71 -13.26 -9.62
N GLU A 50 6.50 -13.91 -8.48
CA GLU A 50 5.16 -14.14 -7.96
C GLU A 50 4.68 -12.97 -7.08
N ALA A 51 3.49 -12.48 -7.39
CA ALA A 51 2.81 -11.45 -6.61
C ALA A 51 1.32 -11.78 -6.49
N VAL A 52 0.75 -11.48 -5.32
CA VAL A 52 -0.70 -11.41 -5.12
C VAL A 52 -1.17 -10.04 -5.57
N PHE A 53 -2.32 -9.96 -6.25
CA PHE A 53 -2.88 -8.69 -6.65
C PHE A 53 -4.36 -8.56 -6.31
N PHE A 54 -4.81 -7.32 -6.07
CA PHE A 54 -6.20 -7.01 -5.73
C PHE A 54 -6.50 -5.52 -5.99
N GLN A 55 -7.78 -5.16 -6.01
CA GLN A 55 -8.22 -3.76 -6.07
C GLN A 55 -8.39 -3.20 -4.66
N GLY A 56 -8.03 -1.93 -4.45
CA GLY A 56 -8.16 -1.29 -3.15
C GLY A 56 -9.62 -1.13 -2.75
N GLN A 57 -9.93 -1.30 -1.45
CA GLN A 57 -11.29 -1.13 -0.90
C GLN A 57 -11.73 0.34 -0.76
N THR A 58 -10.86 1.27 -1.12
CA THR A 58 -11.17 2.70 -1.10
C THR A 58 -11.92 3.08 -2.36
N ARG A 59 -12.96 3.91 -2.22
CA ARG A 59 -13.76 4.42 -3.34
C ARG A 59 -12.92 5.00 -4.50
N ARG A 60 -11.81 5.70 -4.20
CA ARG A 60 -10.90 6.23 -5.23
C ARG A 60 -10.22 5.12 -6.02
N ALA A 61 -9.59 4.16 -5.34
CA ALA A 61 -8.96 3.01 -6.00
C ALA A 61 -9.96 2.20 -6.85
N GLU A 62 -11.21 2.06 -6.40
CA GLU A 62 -12.28 1.43 -7.19
C GLU A 62 -12.64 2.25 -8.44
N GLU A 63 -12.82 3.58 -8.31
CA GLU A 63 -13.10 4.48 -9.42
C GLU A 63 -11.96 4.52 -10.46
N GLU A 64 -10.71 4.43 -10.01
CA GLU A 64 -9.50 4.39 -10.84
C GLU A 64 -9.17 2.97 -11.37
N MET A 65 -9.87 1.94 -10.90
CA MET A 65 -9.58 0.53 -11.16
C MET A 65 -8.12 0.15 -10.89
N ARG A 66 -7.53 0.77 -9.87
CA ARG A 66 -6.12 0.62 -9.54
C ARG A 66 -5.85 -0.76 -8.93
N LEU A 67 -4.86 -1.46 -9.47
CA LEU A 67 -4.38 -2.72 -8.94
C LEU A 67 -3.23 -2.49 -7.96
N TYR A 68 -3.23 -3.29 -6.90
CA TYR A 68 -2.15 -3.37 -5.92
C TYR A 68 -1.49 -4.72 -6.01
N TYR A 69 -0.18 -4.74 -5.83
CA TYR A 69 0.64 -5.94 -5.88
C TYR A 69 1.39 -6.11 -4.56
N VAL A 70 1.42 -7.34 -4.07
CA VAL A 70 2.20 -7.74 -2.89
C VAL A 70 3.08 -8.93 -3.25
N CYS A 71 4.39 -8.75 -3.09
CA CYS A 71 5.35 -9.81 -3.40
C CYS A 71 5.22 -10.94 -2.38
N THR A 72 5.12 -12.17 -2.89
CA THR A 72 5.00 -13.37 -2.04
C THR A 72 6.26 -13.67 -1.22
N SER A 73 7.43 -13.23 -1.69
CA SER A 73 8.72 -13.49 -1.05
C SER A 73 9.14 -12.42 -0.05
N CYS A 74 9.10 -11.14 -0.43
CA CYS A 74 9.64 -10.04 0.39
C CYS A 74 8.59 -9.10 0.98
N LYS A 75 7.29 -9.37 0.74
CA LYS A 75 6.17 -8.55 1.23
C LYS A 75 6.21 -7.08 0.78
N HIS A 76 6.96 -6.78 -0.27
CA HIS A 76 6.97 -5.45 -0.87
C HIS A 76 5.64 -5.18 -1.55
N ARG A 77 5.17 -3.93 -1.45
CA ARG A 77 3.86 -3.48 -1.94
C ARG A 77 4.10 -2.40 -2.99
N TRP A 78 3.47 -2.55 -4.16
CA TRP A 78 3.54 -1.57 -5.24
C TRP A 78 2.23 -1.57 -6.03
N THR A 79 2.12 -0.65 -6.99
CA THR A 79 0.98 -0.53 -7.92
C THR A 79 1.49 -0.67 -9.33
#